data_AF-A0A1G8JLT0-F1
#
_entry.id   AF-A0A1G8JLT0-F1
#
_cell.length_a   1.000
_cell.length_b   1.000
_cell.length_c   1.000
_cell.angle_alpha   90.00
_cell.angle_beta   90.00
_cell.angle_gamma   90.00
#
_symmetry.space_group_name_H-M   'P 1'
#
loop_
_entity.id
_entity.type
_entity.pdbx_description
1 polymer ?
#
loop_
_entity_poly.entity_id
_entity_poly.type
_entity_poly.pdbx_seq_one_letter_code
_entity_poly.pdbx_strand_id
1 'polypeptide(L)'
;MNSRGDIFNKLASLASIVIMALPVGIACFVFGFIMKDNPCAFCWEERTAMVLVALTAIYIVRYGLKPKYIAALVFLGIYGAYMASVHTGFNFASDIGQGFSVKIMGAHTYSWALFVFLVVLVVVAALLMFLGNKFPEHSPRSSKNDGLVKVASYVFLFVIAGNIVQAFTQTGPAPFVGQDSPGRVSFNPKYMSWELDHWPSYSPDARGPYAVSDPDYDAIIATAPIYKGAAQQPMSTLSLPAEIATRVTGIDYQPEAKLYAVTTSDMWVYILDATMTKVITKADIDGMYMLHISPLVGVGFVSPTELVVMGDNKAFAKLVLSNDQTWEVNYRRFNESSDGIGETERGQFATVRAKHSYSVAFGFDSDKQQFVSVTAKNEQTENLVASRFALEDMTLSAEQPLSVAAKQGQWLQNLPLVTGISVDNGVSYLLSNSGSEVLVMDNESGEIERGIKLAAPVNPYGLVKTGDSLLVTGFENGINKVYQYAL
;
A
#
# COMPACT_ATOMS: atom_id res chain seq x y z
N MET A 1 42.37 11.55 -28.22
CA MET A 1 40.92 11.65 -27.96
C MET A 1 40.28 10.29 -27.74
N ASN A 2 41.00 9.19 -27.99
CA ASN A 2 40.55 7.82 -27.77
C ASN A 2 39.97 7.61 -26.37
N SER A 3 40.58 8.14 -25.30
CA SER A 3 40.09 7.88 -23.93
C SER A 3 38.69 8.42 -23.61
N ARG A 4 38.20 9.49 -24.26
CA ARG A 4 36.85 10.03 -23.99
C ARG A 4 35.77 9.25 -24.71
N GLY A 5 36.03 8.78 -25.93
CA GLY A 5 35.15 7.88 -26.65
C GLY A 5 35.04 6.52 -25.95
N ASP A 6 36.16 6.01 -25.42
CA ASP A 6 36.19 4.74 -24.70
C ASP A 6 35.44 4.82 -23.36
N ILE A 7 35.64 5.88 -22.58
CA ILE A 7 34.88 6.12 -21.33
C ILE A 7 33.39 6.23 -21.64
N PHE A 8 33.03 6.93 -22.71
CA PHE A 8 31.64 7.11 -23.10
C PHE A 8 30.99 5.79 -23.56
N ASN A 9 31.67 4.98 -24.37
CA ASN A 9 31.19 3.66 -24.76
C ASN A 9 31.04 2.74 -23.54
N LYS A 10 31.94 2.83 -22.55
CA LYS A 10 31.82 2.12 -21.26
C LYS A 10 30.60 2.58 -20.48
N LEU A 11 30.35 3.89 -20.40
CA LEU A 11 29.18 4.45 -19.71
C LEU A 11 27.86 4.06 -20.40
N ALA A 12 27.79 4.16 -21.73
CA ALA A 12 26.62 3.74 -22.50
C ALA A 12 26.35 2.23 -22.38
N SER A 13 27.42 1.41 -22.41
CA SER A 13 27.31 -0.04 -22.19
C SER A 13 26.84 -0.36 -20.77
N LEU A 14 27.41 0.31 -19.76
CA LEU A 14 27.02 0.12 -18.36
C LEU A 14 25.57 0.55 -18.13
N ALA A 15 25.15 1.70 -18.65
CA ALA A 15 23.77 2.18 -18.55
C ALA A 15 22.79 1.21 -19.20
N SER A 16 23.13 0.66 -20.37
CA SER A 16 22.31 -0.36 -21.03
C SER A 16 22.18 -1.64 -20.19
N ILE A 17 23.28 -2.12 -19.60
CA ILE A 17 23.27 -3.31 -18.74
C ILE A 17 22.42 -3.05 -17.49
N VAL A 18 22.62 -1.90 -16.83
CA VAL A 18 21.91 -1.54 -15.60
C VAL A 18 20.40 -1.47 -15.84
N ILE A 19 19.94 -0.78 -16.89
CA ILE A 19 18.51 -0.67 -17.20
C ILE A 19 17.90 -2.03 -17.55
N MET A 20 18.61 -2.86 -18.32
CA MET A 20 18.09 -4.17 -18.73
C MET A 20 18.11 -5.20 -17.61
N ALA A 21 19.14 -5.23 -16.78
CA ALA A 21 19.30 -6.22 -15.72
C ALA A 21 18.49 -5.88 -14.48
N LEU A 22 18.40 -4.59 -14.11
CA LEU A 22 17.70 -4.15 -12.90
C LEU A 22 16.21 -3.93 -13.18
N PRO A 23 15.71 -2.75 -13.62
CA PRO A 23 14.28 -2.52 -13.66
C PRO A 23 13.56 -3.47 -14.64
N VAL A 24 14.09 -3.69 -15.85
CA VAL A 24 13.43 -4.59 -16.83
C VAL A 24 13.58 -6.05 -16.44
N GLY A 25 14.78 -6.49 -16.05
CA GLY A 25 15.09 -7.86 -15.71
C GLY A 25 14.37 -8.33 -14.44
N ILE A 26 14.41 -7.53 -13.37
CA ILE A 26 13.68 -7.82 -12.13
C ILE A 26 12.18 -7.85 -12.42
N ALA A 27 11.63 -6.87 -13.14
CA ALA A 27 10.20 -6.83 -13.42
C ALA A 27 9.72 -7.98 -14.32
N CYS A 28 10.57 -8.50 -15.21
CA CYS A 28 10.25 -9.65 -16.06
C CYS A 28 10.38 -10.98 -15.31
N PHE A 29 11.56 -11.25 -14.75
CA PHE A 29 11.86 -12.57 -14.19
C PHE A 29 11.37 -12.72 -12.75
N VAL A 30 11.53 -11.70 -11.91
CA VAL A 30 11.10 -11.76 -10.51
C VAL A 30 9.60 -11.46 -10.43
N PHE A 31 9.15 -10.31 -10.89
CA PHE A 31 7.74 -9.95 -10.74
C PHE A 31 6.86 -10.78 -11.68
N GLY A 32 7.23 -10.87 -12.96
CA GLY A 32 6.50 -11.68 -13.94
C GLY A 32 6.49 -13.19 -13.64
N PHE A 33 7.65 -13.85 -13.72
CA PHE A 33 7.67 -15.32 -13.67
C PHE A 33 7.66 -15.91 -12.26
N ILE A 34 8.32 -15.28 -11.28
CA ILE A 34 8.40 -15.81 -9.92
C ILE A 34 7.17 -15.40 -9.09
N MET A 35 6.82 -14.11 -9.10
CA MET A 35 5.67 -13.58 -8.34
C MET A 35 4.35 -13.65 -9.10
N LYS A 36 4.36 -14.12 -10.37
CA LYS A 36 3.18 -14.26 -11.24
C LYS A 36 2.43 -12.93 -11.49
N ASP A 37 3.09 -11.79 -11.28
CA ASP A 37 2.53 -10.46 -11.50
C ASP A 37 2.58 -10.07 -12.98
N ASN A 38 1.41 -9.83 -13.57
CA ASN A 38 1.30 -9.47 -14.98
C ASN A 38 1.33 -7.94 -15.17
N PRO A 39 2.23 -7.42 -16.03
CA PRO A 39 2.28 -5.98 -16.28
C PRO A 39 0.97 -5.46 -16.90
N CYS A 40 0.46 -4.37 -16.35
CA CYS A 40 -0.62 -3.60 -16.98
C CYS A 40 -0.16 -2.93 -18.27
N ALA A 41 -1.09 -2.34 -19.03
CA ALA A 41 -0.78 -1.65 -20.28
C ALA A 41 0.29 -0.55 -20.11
N PHE A 42 0.21 0.25 -19.04
CA PHE A 42 1.21 1.29 -18.75
C PHE A 42 2.59 0.70 -18.39
N CYS A 43 2.63 -0.37 -17.60
CA CYS A 43 3.87 -1.10 -17.31
C CYS A 43 4.52 -1.65 -18.59
N TRP A 44 3.74 -2.10 -19.57
CA TRP A 44 4.28 -2.53 -20.87
C TRP A 44 4.91 -1.38 -21.65
N GLU A 45 4.27 -0.21 -21.67
CA GLU A 45 4.81 0.97 -22.35
C GLU A 45 6.09 1.47 -21.67
N GLU A 46 6.13 1.49 -20.33
CA GLU A 46 7.32 1.82 -19.54
C GLU A 46 8.47 0.84 -19.82
N ARG A 47 8.20 -0.48 -19.79
CA ARG A 47 9.22 -1.50 -20.12
C ARG A 47 9.71 -1.35 -21.56
N THR A 48 8.81 -1.12 -22.51
CA THR A 48 9.16 -0.92 -23.92
C THR A 48 10.06 0.30 -24.09
N ALA A 49 9.72 1.42 -23.44
CA ALA A 49 10.55 2.62 -23.45
C ALA A 49 11.95 2.37 -22.84
N MET A 50 12.07 1.64 -21.72
CA MET A 50 13.37 1.24 -21.14
C MET A 50 14.19 0.35 -22.09
N VAL A 51 13.55 -0.62 -22.75
CA VAL A 51 14.19 -1.49 -23.75
C VAL A 51 14.69 -0.67 -24.95
N LEU A 52 13.91 0.29 -25.44
CA LEU A 52 14.31 1.17 -26.54
C LEU A 52 15.44 2.13 -26.13
N VAL A 53 15.47 2.61 -24.89
CA VAL A 53 16.59 3.38 -24.32
C VAL A 53 17.87 2.53 -24.33
N ALA A 54 17.79 1.30 -23.83
CA ALA A 54 18.92 0.36 -23.83
C ALA A 54 19.40 0.03 -25.26
N LEU A 55 18.48 -0.23 -26.19
CA LEU A 55 18.80 -0.46 -27.60
C LEU A 55 19.52 0.74 -28.23
N THR A 56 19.06 1.96 -27.93
CA THR A 56 19.69 3.18 -28.42
C THR A 56 21.10 3.35 -27.85
N ALA A 57 21.32 3.02 -26.57
CA ALA A 57 22.65 2.98 -25.96
C ALA A 57 23.58 1.96 -26.65
N ILE A 58 23.07 0.79 -27.03
CA ILE A 58 23.84 -0.21 -27.81
C ILE A 58 24.20 0.33 -29.20
N TYR A 59 23.28 1.01 -29.89
CA TYR A 59 23.58 1.65 -31.18
C TYR A 59 24.64 2.73 -31.09
N ILE A 60 24.66 3.47 -29.99
CA ILE A 60 25.70 4.43 -29.69
C ILE A 60 27.08 3.74 -29.55
N VAL A 61 27.14 2.61 -28.83
CA VAL A 61 28.37 1.82 -28.68
C VAL A 61 28.83 1.22 -30.02
N ARG A 62 27.88 0.71 -30.83
CA ARG A 62 28.18 0.01 -32.10
C ARG A 62 28.55 0.94 -33.25
N TYR A 63 27.88 2.08 -33.37
CA TYR A 63 27.96 2.98 -34.52
C TYR A 63 28.57 4.34 -34.19
N GLY A 64 29.03 4.52 -32.96
CA GLY A 64 29.53 5.78 -32.44
C GLY A 64 28.41 6.76 -32.08
N LEU A 65 28.74 7.72 -31.22
CA LEU A 65 27.80 8.74 -30.77
C LEU A 65 27.43 9.70 -31.90
N LYS A 66 26.13 9.80 -32.19
CA LYS A 66 25.55 10.70 -33.20
C LYS A 66 24.45 11.54 -32.59
N PRO A 67 24.20 12.77 -33.07
CA PRO A 67 23.12 13.64 -32.57
C PRO A 67 21.76 12.94 -32.54
N LYS A 68 21.43 12.18 -33.60
CA LYS A 68 20.17 11.44 -33.69
C LYS A 68 19.95 10.41 -32.60
N TYR A 69 21.01 9.80 -32.06
CA TYR A 69 20.89 8.83 -30.98
C TYR A 69 20.70 9.53 -29.63
N ILE A 70 21.33 10.69 -29.43
CA ILE A 70 21.05 11.51 -28.24
C ILE A 70 19.62 12.03 -28.29
N ALA A 71 19.17 12.54 -29.44
CA ALA A 71 17.79 12.97 -29.63
C ALA A 71 16.79 11.82 -29.38
N ALA A 72 17.10 10.61 -29.84
CA ALA A 72 16.29 9.43 -29.54
C ALA A 72 16.26 9.12 -28.03
N LEU A 73 17.39 9.15 -27.33
CA LEU A 73 17.42 8.95 -25.87
C LEU A 73 16.63 10.01 -25.11
N VAL A 74 16.71 11.28 -25.51
CA VAL A 74 15.90 12.36 -24.92
C VAL A 74 14.41 12.09 -25.18
N PHE A 75 14.03 11.79 -26.42
CA PHE A 75 12.63 11.54 -26.77
C PHE A 75 12.06 10.33 -26.01
N LEU A 76 12.81 9.23 -25.95
CA LEU A 76 12.41 8.02 -25.21
C LEU A 76 12.38 8.27 -23.69
N GLY A 77 13.30 9.06 -23.15
CA GLY A 77 13.30 9.47 -21.76
C GLY A 77 12.09 10.35 -21.41
N ILE A 78 11.74 11.31 -22.27
CA ILE A 78 10.54 12.16 -22.11
C ILE A 78 9.28 11.32 -22.22
N TYR A 79 9.19 10.45 -23.23
CA TYR A 79 8.06 9.55 -23.41
C TYR A 79 7.89 8.63 -22.21
N GLY A 80 8.95 7.96 -21.78
CA GLY A 80 8.93 7.08 -20.60
C GLY A 80 8.58 7.83 -19.32
N ALA A 81 9.18 9.01 -19.09
CA ALA A 81 8.84 9.84 -17.94
C ALA A 81 7.39 10.31 -17.98
N TYR A 82 6.86 10.65 -19.16
CA TYR A 82 5.44 11.01 -19.34
C TYR A 82 4.53 9.84 -19.01
N MET A 83 4.78 8.66 -19.59
CA MET A 83 4.00 7.45 -19.32
C MET A 83 4.03 7.09 -17.83
N ALA A 84 5.21 7.08 -17.22
CA ALA A 84 5.36 6.80 -15.79
C ALA A 84 4.74 7.88 -14.89
N SER A 85 4.77 9.16 -15.30
CA SER A 85 4.10 10.25 -14.56
C SER A 85 2.59 10.13 -14.63
N VAL A 86 2.03 9.78 -15.80
CA VAL A 86 0.60 9.53 -15.96
C VAL A 86 0.17 8.34 -15.11
N HIS A 87 0.92 7.23 -15.19
CA HIS A 87 0.66 6.03 -14.41
C HIS A 87 0.75 6.26 -12.90
N THR A 88 1.78 7.00 -12.45
CA THR A 88 1.93 7.43 -11.05
C THR A 88 0.81 8.38 -10.64
N GLY A 89 0.46 9.33 -11.51
CA GLY A 89 -0.49 10.40 -11.25
C GLY A 89 -1.91 9.91 -10.95
N PHE A 90 -2.37 8.86 -11.64
CA PHE A 90 -3.69 8.25 -11.35
C PHE A 90 -3.81 7.71 -9.94
N ASN A 91 -2.69 7.31 -9.34
CA ASN A 91 -2.64 6.69 -8.02
C ASN A 91 -2.16 7.68 -6.93
N PHE A 92 -1.84 8.93 -7.29
CA PHE A 92 -1.32 9.90 -6.34
C PHE A 92 -2.36 10.33 -5.30
N ALA A 93 -3.63 10.32 -5.69
CA ALA A 93 -4.76 10.61 -4.82
C ALA A 93 -5.26 9.38 -4.06
N SER A 94 -4.70 8.19 -4.31
CA SER A 94 -5.12 6.97 -3.64
C SER A 94 -4.73 6.98 -2.16
N ASP A 95 -5.40 6.15 -1.39
CA ASP A 95 -5.05 5.96 0.01
C ASP A 95 -3.73 5.18 0.13
N ILE A 96 -3.17 5.17 1.34
CA ILE A 96 -1.94 4.45 1.59
C ILE A 96 -2.01 2.97 1.17
N GLY A 97 -0.98 2.51 0.47
CA GLY A 97 -0.83 1.12 0.04
C GLY A 97 -1.69 0.71 -1.16
N GLN A 98 -2.53 1.62 -1.67
CA GLN A 98 -3.30 1.43 -2.89
C GLN A 98 -2.46 1.70 -4.15
N GLY A 99 -2.77 0.98 -5.21
CA GLY A 99 -2.11 1.11 -6.50
C GLY A 99 -2.04 -0.21 -7.24
N PHE A 100 -1.08 -0.30 -8.15
CA PHE A 100 -0.83 -1.45 -9.02
C PHE A 100 0.56 -2.03 -8.76
N SER A 101 0.69 -3.35 -8.87
CA SER A 101 1.95 -4.08 -8.71
C SER A 101 2.59 -3.88 -7.33
N VAL A 102 3.78 -4.41 -7.14
CA VAL A 102 4.48 -4.51 -5.86
C VAL A 102 5.02 -3.16 -5.39
N LYS A 103 5.02 -2.92 -4.07
CA LYS A 103 5.71 -1.80 -3.44
C LYS A 103 7.19 -2.14 -3.21
N ILE A 104 8.09 -1.26 -3.62
CA ILE A 104 9.52 -1.29 -3.27
C ILE A 104 9.82 -0.01 -2.49
N MET A 105 10.31 -0.15 -1.25
CA MET A 105 10.57 0.98 -0.33
C MET A 105 9.38 1.97 -0.21
N GLY A 106 8.17 1.42 -0.05
CA GLY A 106 6.94 2.21 0.16
C GLY A 106 6.27 2.75 -1.11
N ALA A 107 6.89 2.64 -2.29
CA ALA A 107 6.32 3.11 -3.55
C ALA A 107 6.12 1.95 -4.55
N HIS A 108 4.99 1.95 -5.26
CA HIS A 108 4.71 0.98 -6.31
C HIS A 108 5.69 1.08 -7.50
N THR A 109 5.88 -0.01 -8.24
CA THR A 109 6.91 -0.12 -9.30
C THR A 109 6.84 0.98 -10.37
N TYR A 110 5.66 1.52 -10.68
CA TYR A 110 5.51 2.59 -11.67
C TYR A 110 6.15 3.91 -11.23
N SER A 111 6.19 4.20 -9.93
CA SER A 111 6.89 5.37 -9.39
C SER A 111 8.40 5.24 -9.60
N TRP A 112 8.93 4.02 -9.51
CA TRP A 112 10.33 3.73 -9.80
C TRP A 112 10.66 3.83 -11.28
N ALA A 113 9.72 3.49 -12.17
CA ALA A 113 9.89 3.71 -13.60
C ALA A 113 10.11 5.20 -13.92
N LEU A 114 9.33 6.10 -13.28
CA LEU A 114 9.54 7.55 -13.42
C LEU A 114 10.96 7.95 -12.98
N PHE A 115 11.40 7.46 -11.82
CA PHE A 115 12.77 7.71 -11.34
C PHE A 115 13.83 7.23 -12.35
N VAL A 116 13.67 6.03 -12.93
CA VAL A 116 14.59 5.52 -13.96
C VAL A 116 14.66 6.46 -15.17
N PHE A 117 13.51 6.95 -15.67
CA PHE A 117 13.51 7.87 -16.80
C PHE A 117 14.09 9.24 -16.47
N LEU A 118 13.86 9.75 -15.26
CA LEU A 118 14.53 10.96 -14.77
C LEU A 118 16.06 10.77 -14.74
N VAL A 119 16.54 9.63 -14.24
CA VAL A 119 17.97 9.29 -14.27
C VAL A 119 18.50 9.21 -15.70
N VAL A 120 17.76 8.58 -16.63
CA VAL A 120 18.14 8.56 -18.06
C VAL A 120 18.27 9.98 -18.61
N LEU A 121 17.29 10.85 -18.38
CA LEU A 121 17.31 12.23 -18.84
C LEU A 121 18.45 13.04 -18.21
N VAL A 122 18.72 12.86 -16.92
CA VAL A 122 19.85 13.50 -16.22
C VAL A 122 21.18 13.01 -16.79
N VAL A 123 21.33 11.70 -17.02
CA VAL A 123 22.53 11.13 -17.66
C VAL A 123 22.70 11.69 -19.06
N VAL A 124 21.64 11.77 -19.86
CA VAL A 124 21.69 12.35 -21.21
C VAL A 124 22.02 13.85 -21.17
N ALA A 125 21.44 14.60 -20.24
CA ALA A 125 21.76 16.01 -20.03
C ALA A 125 23.23 16.19 -19.62
N ALA A 126 23.72 15.38 -18.68
CA ALA A 126 25.13 15.35 -18.30
C ALA A 126 26.02 15.01 -19.50
N LEU A 127 25.65 14.00 -20.29
CA LEU A 127 26.35 13.66 -21.52
C LEU A 127 26.43 14.86 -22.46
N LEU A 128 25.31 15.53 -22.73
CA LEU A 128 25.29 16.75 -23.57
C LEU A 128 26.16 17.86 -22.99
N MET A 129 26.12 18.08 -21.68
CA MET A 129 26.96 19.06 -20.98
C MET A 129 28.47 18.74 -21.14
N PHE A 130 28.86 17.46 -21.08
CA PHE A 130 30.26 17.04 -21.16
C PHE A 130 30.76 16.76 -22.57
N LEU A 131 29.87 16.55 -23.54
CA LEU A 131 30.21 16.28 -24.94
C LEU A 131 30.58 17.56 -25.70
N GLY A 132 29.97 18.70 -25.34
CA GLY A 132 30.17 20.00 -25.99
C GLY A 132 29.68 20.06 -27.44
N ASN A 133 30.00 21.14 -28.17
CA ASN A 133 29.50 21.39 -29.55
C ASN A 133 30.13 20.51 -30.65
N LYS A 134 30.92 19.50 -30.28
CA LYS A 134 31.58 18.61 -31.23
C LYS A 134 31.08 17.20 -31.01
N PHE A 135 30.05 16.83 -31.77
CA PHE A 135 29.82 15.42 -32.02
C PHE A 135 31.07 14.84 -32.66
N PRO A 136 31.53 13.66 -32.25
CA PRO A 136 32.69 13.05 -32.88
C PRO A 136 32.46 12.89 -34.39
N GLU A 137 33.00 13.80 -35.21
CA GLU A 137 33.27 13.55 -36.64
C GLU A 137 34.46 12.60 -36.72
N HIS A 138 34.34 11.41 -36.12
CA HIS A 138 35.51 10.62 -35.71
C HIS A 138 36.53 11.47 -34.93
N SER A 139 36.46 11.47 -33.61
CA SER A 139 37.29 12.39 -32.82
C SER A 139 38.70 11.85 -32.47
N PRO A 140 39.81 12.48 -32.94
CA PRO A 140 41.06 12.82 -32.21
C PRO A 140 41.18 14.35 -31.84
N ARG A 141 41.82 14.70 -30.69
CA ARG A 141 41.44 15.77 -29.69
C ARG A 141 41.94 17.16 -30.04
N SER A 142 41.20 18.21 -29.64
CA SER A 142 41.69 19.60 -29.80
C SER A 142 41.28 20.55 -28.65
N SER A 143 42.22 21.44 -28.30
CA SER A 143 42.44 22.12 -27.01
C SER A 143 42.27 23.65 -27.02
N LYS A 144 41.48 24.22 -27.96
CA LYS A 144 41.53 25.67 -28.25
C LYS A 144 40.60 26.60 -27.44
N ASN A 145 39.79 26.11 -26.48
CA ASN A 145 38.76 26.93 -25.80
C ASN A 145 38.99 27.19 -24.29
N ASP A 146 40.23 27.10 -23.81
CA ASP A 146 40.55 27.03 -22.37
C ASP A 146 40.16 28.28 -21.54
N GLY A 147 40.13 29.48 -22.15
CA GLY A 147 39.86 30.75 -21.43
C GLY A 147 38.39 30.99 -21.07
N LEU A 148 37.48 30.79 -22.03
CA LEU A 148 36.03 30.92 -21.82
C LEU A 148 35.48 29.78 -20.95
N VAL A 149 36.07 28.58 -21.08
CA VAL A 149 35.77 27.42 -20.22
C VAL A 149 36.17 27.68 -18.77
N LYS A 150 37.30 28.36 -18.52
CA LYS A 150 37.70 28.78 -17.17
C LYS A 150 36.70 29.78 -16.55
N VAL A 151 36.28 30.81 -17.29
CA VAL A 151 35.30 31.80 -16.78
C VAL A 151 33.95 31.14 -16.48
N ALA A 152 33.44 30.29 -17.37
CA ALA A 152 32.20 29.53 -17.14
C ALA A 152 32.31 28.57 -15.95
N SER A 153 33.49 27.95 -15.75
CA SER A 153 33.76 27.09 -14.60
C SER A 153 33.80 27.88 -13.28
N TYR A 154 34.36 29.09 -13.27
CA TYR A 154 34.35 29.96 -12.08
C TYR A 154 32.94 30.42 -11.72
N VAL A 155 32.11 30.77 -12.70
CA VAL A 155 30.70 31.12 -12.49
C VAL A 155 29.91 29.92 -11.95
N PHE A 156 30.11 28.74 -12.52
CA PHE A 156 29.49 27.49 -12.05
C PHE A 156 29.89 27.14 -10.61
N LEU A 157 31.19 27.23 -10.28
CA LEU A 157 31.68 26.99 -8.92
C LEU A 157 31.15 28.01 -7.92
N PHE A 158 31.01 29.28 -8.31
CA PHE A 158 30.43 30.34 -7.47
C PHE A 158 28.93 30.10 -7.19
N VAL A 159 28.16 29.70 -8.22
CA VAL A 159 26.73 29.38 -8.08
C VAL A 159 26.49 28.12 -7.25
N ILE A 160 27.35 27.11 -7.37
CA ILE A 160 27.31 25.92 -6.50
C ILE A 160 27.69 26.28 -5.07
N ALA A 161 28.73 27.09 -4.84
CA ALA A 161 29.08 27.55 -3.50
C ALA A 161 27.93 28.33 -2.84
N GLY A 162 27.24 29.18 -3.62
CA GLY A 162 26.01 29.86 -3.17
C GLY A 162 24.88 28.89 -2.80
N ASN A 163 24.66 27.85 -3.61
CA ASN A 163 23.70 26.79 -3.30
C ASN A 163 24.08 25.99 -2.04
N ILE A 164 25.36 25.71 -1.83
CA ILE A 164 25.84 25.00 -0.64
C ILE A 164 25.65 25.86 0.62
N VAL A 165 25.97 27.16 0.54
CA VAL A 165 25.71 28.10 1.65
C VAL A 165 24.21 28.20 1.92
N GLN A 166 23.37 28.31 0.89
CA GLN A 166 21.92 28.32 1.04
C GLN A 166 21.41 27.02 1.68
N ALA A 167 21.82 25.86 1.18
CA ALA A 167 21.48 24.57 1.76
C ALA A 167 21.90 24.49 3.23
N PHE A 168 23.14 24.88 3.56
CA PHE A 168 23.63 24.88 4.94
C PHE A 168 22.88 25.86 5.86
N THR A 169 22.47 27.03 5.36
CA THR A 169 21.63 27.96 6.13
C THR A 169 20.23 27.39 6.41
N GLN A 170 19.70 26.57 5.51
CA GLN A 170 18.35 25.99 5.59
C GLN A 170 18.30 24.65 6.33
N THR A 171 19.37 23.84 6.26
CA THR A 171 19.42 22.49 6.86
C THR A 171 20.27 22.42 8.13
N GLY A 172 21.13 23.41 8.39
CA GLY A 172 22.04 23.41 9.53
C GLY A 172 23.16 22.36 9.46
N PRO A 173 24.10 22.35 10.43
CA PRO A 173 25.08 21.28 10.58
C PRO A 173 24.44 20.00 11.13
N ALA A 174 25.04 18.82 10.92
CA ALA A 174 24.54 17.59 11.55
C ALA A 174 24.43 17.75 13.09
N PRO A 175 23.37 17.23 13.75
CA PRO A 175 22.33 16.33 13.24
C PRO A 175 21.04 17.02 12.76
N PHE A 176 21.05 18.32 12.47
CA PHE A 176 19.87 19.03 11.97
C PHE A 176 19.46 18.53 10.57
N VAL A 177 18.17 18.27 10.39
CA VAL A 177 17.57 17.88 9.11
C VAL A 177 16.84 19.08 8.50
N GLY A 178 16.76 19.14 7.16
CA GLY A 178 16.03 20.21 6.49
C GLY A 178 14.57 20.28 6.94
N GLN A 179 14.02 21.49 7.00
CA GLN A 179 12.63 21.72 7.43
C GLN A 179 11.62 21.17 6.43
N ASP A 180 10.63 20.43 6.89
CA ASP A 180 9.53 19.93 6.04
C ASP A 180 8.60 21.06 5.55
N SER A 181 8.53 22.16 6.31
CA SER A 181 7.81 23.38 5.94
C SER A 181 8.78 24.56 5.89
N PRO A 182 9.54 24.75 4.78
CA PRO A 182 10.63 25.71 4.76
C PRO A 182 10.13 27.14 4.93
N GLY A 183 10.74 27.85 5.88
CA GLY A 183 10.53 29.29 6.04
C GLY A 183 11.04 30.09 4.84
N ARG A 184 10.58 31.36 4.73
CA ARG A 184 11.12 32.28 3.72
C ARG A 184 12.63 32.45 3.93
N VAL A 185 13.41 32.27 2.86
CA VAL A 185 14.88 32.46 2.88
C VAL A 185 15.22 33.79 3.57
N SER A 186 15.99 33.70 4.64
CA SER A 186 16.44 34.83 5.45
C SER A 186 17.91 34.63 5.84
N PHE A 187 18.72 35.65 5.62
CA PHE A 187 20.12 35.67 6.08
C PHE A 187 20.28 36.28 7.48
N ASN A 188 19.17 36.60 8.16
CA ASN A 188 19.19 37.02 9.55
C ASN A 188 19.12 35.78 10.45
N PRO A 189 20.16 35.52 11.29
CA PRO A 189 20.22 34.34 12.16
C PRO A 189 19.02 34.20 13.11
N LYS A 190 18.35 35.29 13.45
CA LYS A 190 17.13 35.29 14.28
C LYS A 190 15.95 34.54 13.65
N TYR A 191 15.92 34.46 12.31
CA TYR A 191 14.85 33.83 11.54
C TYR A 191 15.29 32.53 10.87
N MET A 192 16.51 32.07 11.17
CA MET A 192 17.00 30.75 10.76
C MET A 192 16.65 29.77 11.88
N SER A 193 15.87 28.75 11.56
CA SER A 193 15.56 27.64 12.47
C SER A 193 16.01 26.32 11.85
N TRP A 194 16.40 25.38 12.71
CA TRP A 194 16.83 24.04 12.36
C TRP A 194 16.01 23.06 13.21
N GLU A 195 15.64 21.93 12.63
CA GLU A 195 14.76 20.95 13.27
C GLU A 195 15.50 19.63 13.48
N LEU A 196 15.22 18.96 14.61
CA LEU A 196 15.76 17.65 14.97
C LEU A 196 14.68 16.57 14.99
N ASP A 197 13.46 16.93 14.63
CA ASP A 197 12.24 16.19 14.97
C ASP A 197 12.13 14.82 14.26
N HIS A 198 13.04 14.55 13.31
CA HIS A 198 13.08 13.31 12.53
C HIS A 198 14.42 12.55 12.62
N TRP A 199 15.30 12.92 13.56
CA TRP A 199 16.57 12.21 13.82
C TRP A 199 16.46 11.29 15.05
N PRO A 200 16.87 10.01 15.01
CA PRO A 200 17.52 9.22 13.95
C PRO A 200 16.59 8.24 13.20
N SER A 201 15.27 8.47 13.19
CA SER A 201 14.25 7.51 12.74
C SER A 201 14.18 7.25 11.23
N TYR A 202 14.98 7.95 10.42
CA TYR A 202 15.03 7.75 8.97
C TYR A 202 15.63 6.38 8.59
N SER A 203 14.77 5.37 8.42
CA SER A 203 15.00 4.36 7.38
C SER A 203 14.67 5.00 6.02
N PRO A 204 15.42 4.74 4.94
CA PRO A 204 15.14 5.34 3.64
C PRO A 204 13.80 4.84 3.08
N ASP A 205 12.72 5.61 3.28
CA ASP A 205 11.41 5.43 2.64
C ASP A 205 11.20 6.55 1.62
N ALA A 206 10.74 6.21 0.42
CA ALA A 206 10.52 7.18 -0.66
C ALA A 206 9.44 8.23 -0.33
N ARG A 207 8.61 7.99 0.69
CA ARG A 207 7.54 8.88 1.17
C ARG A 207 7.99 9.88 2.25
N GLY A 208 9.22 9.76 2.76
CA GLY A 208 9.79 10.68 3.74
C GLY A 208 8.96 10.78 5.03
N PRO A 209 8.61 11.98 5.53
CA PRO A 209 7.87 12.15 6.79
C PRO A 209 6.44 11.59 6.72
N TYR A 210 5.89 11.34 5.53
CA TYR A 210 4.58 10.68 5.33
C TYR A 210 4.67 9.15 5.30
N ALA A 211 5.84 8.58 5.59
CA ALA A 211 5.99 7.14 5.70
C ALA A 211 5.12 6.62 6.86
N VAL A 212 4.28 5.65 6.52
CA VAL A 212 3.52 4.83 7.46
C VAL A 212 3.88 3.39 7.15
N SER A 213 4.18 2.65 8.21
CA SER A 213 4.54 1.24 8.12
C SER A 213 3.33 0.40 7.76
N ASP A 214 3.56 -0.70 7.04
CA ASP A 214 2.51 -1.70 6.84
C ASP A 214 2.13 -2.30 8.21
N PRO A 215 0.85 -2.62 8.49
CA PRO A 215 0.45 -3.13 9.79
C PRO A 215 1.12 -4.47 10.08
N ASP A 216 1.69 -4.63 11.29
CA ASP A 216 2.21 -5.92 11.75
C ASP A 216 1.11 -6.68 12.49
N TYR A 217 0.64 -7.77 11.88
CA TYR A 217 -0.39 -8.62 12.44
C TYR A 217 0.14 -9.70 13.38
N ASP A 218 1.45 -9.96 13.41
CA ASP A 218 2.04 -11.03 14.21
C ASP A 218 2.66 -10.52 15.52
N ALA A 219 3.14 -9.26 15.53
CA ALA A 219 3.69 -8.60 16.72
C ALA A 219 2.61 -7.81 17.49
N ILE A 220 1.63 -8.51 18.07
CA ILE A 220 0.58 -7.87 18.87
C ILE A 220 1.15 -7.34 20.19
N ILE A 221 1.07 -6.01 20.40
CA ILE A 221 1.36 -5.38 21.68
C ILE A 221 0.06 -5.32 22.49
N ALA A 222 -0.02 -6.10 23.57
CA ALA A 222 -1.21 -6.12 24.43
C ALA A 222 -1.48 -4.73 25.05
N THR A 223 -2.74 -4.32 25.01
CA THR A 223 -3.24 -3.05 25.54
C THR A 223 -4.15 -3.30 26.72
N ALA A 224 -4.13 -2.45 27.75
CA ALA A 224 -5.08 -2.58 28.85
C ALA A 224 -6.53 -2.37 28.35
N PRO A 225 -7.50 -3.25 28.72
CA PRO A 225 -8.90 -3.06 28.38
C PRO A 225 -9.43 -1.72 28.88
N ILE A 226 -10.26 -1.06 28.06
CA ILE A 226 -10.84 0.26 28.37
C ILE A 226 -11.95 0.12 29.41
N TYR A 227 -12.67 -0.99 29.39
CA TYR A 227 -13.78 -1.25 30.32
C TYR A 227 -13.38 -2.20 31.45
N LYS A 228 -13.86 -1.88 32.65
CA LYS A 228 -13.63 -2.69 33.86
C LYS A 228 -14.75 -3.71 33.98
N GLY A 229 -14.40 -4.97 34.20
CA GLY A 229 -15.34 -6.08 34.34
C GLY A 229 -14.63 -7.42 34.45
N ALA A 230 -15.37 -8.44 34.88
CA ALA A 230 -14.91 -9.83 34.78
C ALA A 230 -14.87 -10.24 33.30
N ALA A 231 -13.82 -10.97 32.91
CA ALA A 231 -13.74 -11.51 31.56
C ALA A 231 -14.81 -12.60 31.39
N GLN A 232 -15.64 -12.46 30.36
CA GLN A 232 -16.67 -13.43 30.03
C GLN A 232 -16.02 -14.70 29.47
N GLN A 233 -16.54 -15.85 29.88
CA GLN A 233 -16.12 -17.15 29.38
C GLN A 233 -16.93 -17.51 28.12
N PRO A 234 -16.32 -18.19 27.14
CA PRO A 234 -17.07 -18.67 25.99
C PRO A 234 -18.10 -19.72 26.43
N MET A 235 -19.32 -19.63 25.90
CA MET A 235 -20.38 -20.62 26.09
C MET A 235 -20.08 -21.93 25.37
N SER A 236 -19.45 -21.83 24.20
CA SER A 236 -19.07 -22.97 23.38
C SER A 236 -17.82 -22.62 22.56
N THR A 237 -17.14 -23.67 22.08
CA THR A 237 -15.99 -23.52 21.19
C THR A 237 -16.11 -24.56 20.07
N LEU A 238 -15.89 -24.12 18.84
CA LEU A 238 -15.90 -24.94 17.64
C LEU A 238 -14.55 -24.82 16.92
N SER A 239 -14.00 -25.92 16.42
CA SER A 239 -12.85 -25.86 15.52
C SER A 239 -13.34 -25.78 14.08
N LEU A 240 -12.78 -24.87 13.30
CA LEU A 240 -13.06 -24.77 11.86
C LEU A 240 -12.41 -25.93 11.09
N PRO A 241 -12.86 -26.20 9.85
CA PRO A 241 -12.30 -27.28 9.03
C PRO A 241 -10.79 -27.12 8.84
N ALA A 242 -10.05 -28.23 8.88
CA ALA A 242 -8.59 -28.24 8.81
C ALA A 242 -8.01 -27.67 7.49
N GLU A 243 -8.83 -27.56 6.45
CA GLU A 243 -8.46 -26.91 5.19
C GLU A 243 -8.23 -25.39 5.37
N ILE A 244 -8.86 -24.76 6.36
CA ILE A 244 -8.61 -23.36 6.75
C ILE A 244 -7.39 -23.33 7.66
N ALA A 245 -6.21 -23.54 7.07
CA ALA A 245 -4.96 -23.77 7.79
C ALA A 245 -4.29 -22.48 8.29
N THR A 246 -4.63 -21.35 7.69
CA THR A 246 -4.09 -20.03 7.99
C THR A 246 -5.05 -19.21 8.84
N ARG A 247 -4.53 -18.21 9.54
CA ARG A 247 -5.29 -17.43 10.51
C ARG A 247 -6.48 -16.74 9.84
N VAL A 248 -7.67 -16.94 10.40
CA VAL A 248 -8.87 -16.19 10.03
C VAL A 248 -8.71 -14.72 10.42
N THR A 249 -8.94 -13.83 9.47
CA THR A 249 -8.85 -12.37 9.64
C THR A 249 -10.21 -11.69 9.69
N GLY A 250 -11.24 -12.31 9.12
CA GLY A 250 -12.60 -11.79 9.09
C GLY A 250 -13.63 -12.91 9.06
N ILE A 251 -14.82 -12.65 9.60
CA ILE A 251 -15.95 -13.57 9.58
C ILE A 251 -17.25 -12.78 9.45
N ASP A 252 -18.19 -13.29 8.67
CA ASP A 252 -19.55 -12.75 8.60
C ASP A 252 -20.59 -13.87 8.42
N TYR A 253 -21.86 -13.57 8.68
CA TYR A 253 -22.97 -14.53 8.65
C TYR A 253 -24.17 -13.97 7.90
N GLN A 254 -24.68 -14.75 6.95
CA GLN A 254 -25.86 -14.41 6.17
C GLN A 254 -27.09 -15.21 6.67
N PRO A 255 -28.02 -14.60 7.42
CA PRO A 255 -29.15 -15.31 8.06
C PRO A 255 -30.10 -16.02 7.09
N GLU A 256 -30.34 -15.48 5.89
CA GLU A 256 -31.29 -16.07 4.93
C GLU A 256 -30.72 -17.34 4.29
N ALA A 257 -29.49 -17.25 3.81
CA ALA A 257 -28.77 -18.38 3.20
C ALA A 257 -28.24 -19.38 4.25
N LYS A 258 -28.11 -18.93 5.51
CA LYS A 258 -27.48 -19.67 6.62
C LYS A 258 -26.05 -20.09 6.26
N LEU A 259 -25.30 -19.14 5.72
CA LEU A 259 -23.90 -19.32 5.32
C LEU A 259 -23.02 -18.43 6.17
N TYR A 260 -21.82 -18.92 6.47
CA TYR A 260 -20.74 -18.11 7.00
C TYR A 260 -19.71 -17.85 5.90
N ALA A 261 -19.10 -16.67 5.92
CA ALA A 261 -17.92 -16.37 5.14
C ALA A 261 -16.77 -16.10 6.08
N VAL A 262 -15.58 -16.61 5.76
CA VAL A 262 -14.35 -16.28 6.49
C VAL A 262 -13.24 -15.92 5.52
N THR A 263 -12.47 -14.90 5.87
CA THR A 263 -11.24 -14.51 5.17
C THR A 263 -10.03 -14.93 5.99
N THR A 264 -8.89 -15.11 5.34
CA THR A 264 -7.65 -15.54 5.99
C THR A 264 -6.46 -14.65 5.62
N SER A 265 -5.39 -14.76 6.40
CA SER A 265 -4.17 -13.95 6.25
C SER A 265 -3.42 -14.18 4.95
N ASP A 266 -3.67 -15.28 4.25
CA ASP A 266 -3.08 -15.65 2.95
C ASP A 266 -4.11 -15.56 1.81
N MET A 267 -5.05 -14.61 1.90
CA MET A 267 -5.97 -14.21 0.82
C MET A 267 -7.10 -15.18 0.48
N TRP A 268 -7.27 -16.28 1.22
CA TRP A 268 -8.41 -17.15 1.01
C TRP A 268 -9.71 -16.59 1.59
N VAL A 269 -10.78 -16.80 0.85
CA VAL A 269 -12.17 -16.63 1.24
C VAL A 269 -12.83 -18.01 1.24
N TYR A 270 -13.40 -18.42 2.35
CA TYR A 270 -14.15 -19.68 2.48
C TYR A 270 -15.62 -19.39 2.80
N ILE A 271 -16.52 -20.06 2.09
CA ILE A 271 -17.95 -20.10 2.41
C ILE A 271 -18.23 -21.41 3.14
N LEU A 272 -18.83 -21.32 4.31
CA LEU A 272 -19.14 -22.44 5.19
C LEU A 272 -20.64 -22.63 5.33
N ASP A 273 -21.03 -23.86 5.63
CA ASP A 273 -22.40 -24.20 5.98
C ASP A 273 -22.82 -23.58 7.34
N ALA A 274 -24.11 -23.70 7.66
CA ALA A 274 -24.68 -23.16 8.90
C ALA A 274 -24.03 -23.68 10.19
N THR A 275 -23.35 -24.84 10.13
CA THR A 275 -22.66 -25.42 11.29
C THR A 275 -21.17 -25.07 11.36
N MET A 276 -20.64 -24.38 10.33
CA MET A 276 -19.21 -24.10 10.15
C MET A 276 -18.32 -25.36 10.13
N THR A 277 -18.89 -26.54 9.83
CA THR A 277 -18.13 -27.80 9.80
C THR A 277 -17.77 -28.22 8.38
N LYS A 278 -18.37 -27.60 7.36
CA LYS A 278 -18.13 -27.92 5.96
C LYS A 278 -17.87 -26.66 5.14
N VAL A 279 -16.78 -26.69 4.35
CA VAL A 279 -16.53 -25.73 3.27
C VAL A 279 -17.45 -26.04 2.09
N ILE A 280 -18.27 -25.07 1.71
CA ILE A 280 -19.18 -25.12 0.56
C ILE A 280 -18.45 -24.74 -0.72
N THR A 281 -17.72 -23.62 -0.69
CA THR A 281 -16.87 -23.14 -1.79
C THR A 281 -15.78 -22.24 -1.22
N LYS A 282 -14.71 -22.02 -1.98
CA LYS A 282 -13.54 -21.23 -1.57
C LYS A 282 -12.85 -20.59 -2.78
N ALA A 283 -12.18 -19.47 -2.54
CA ALA A 283 -11.33 -18.79 -3.51
C ALA A 283 -10.11 -18.16 -2.85
N ASP A 284 -8.95 -18.30 -3.45
CA ASP A 284 -7.72 -17.57 -3.14
C ASP A 284 -7.67 -16.31 -4.02
N ILE A 285 -7.90 -15.15 -3.43
CA ILE A 285 -7.93 -13.87 -4.14
C ILE A 285 -6.53 -13.55 -4.66
N ASP A 286 -6.38 -13.35 -5.97
CA ASP A 286 -5.13 -12.82 -6.51
C ASP A 286 -5.01 -11.34 -6.11
N GLY A 287 -4.23 -11.09 -5.06
CA GLY A 287 -3.94 -9.75 -4.57
C GLY A 287 -3.13 -8.90 -5.56
N MET A 288 -2.43 -9.50 -6.51
CA MET A 288 -1.62 -8.80 -7.52
C MET A 288 -2.38 -8.53 -8.81
N TYR A 289 -3.52 -9.19 -9.02
CA TYR A 289 -4.36 -8.96 -10.19
C TYR A 289 -4.97 -7.55 -10.18
N MET A 290 -4.61 -6.74 -11.16
CA MET A 290 -5.10 -5.38 -11.36
C MET A 290 -4.77 -4.46 -10.17
N LEU A 291 -5.78 -4.01 -9.42
CA LEU A 291 -5.56 -3.21 -8.20
C LEU A 291 -5.02 -4.14 -7.13
N HIS A 292 -3.90 -3.73 -6.53
CA HIS A 292 -3.26 -4.47 -5.46
C HIS A 292 -4.22 -4.54 -4.26
N ILE A 293 -4.69 -5.73 -3.92
CA ILE A 293 -5.40 -6.00 -2.67
C ILE A 293 -4.39 -6.61 -1.71
N SER A 294 -4.09 -5.89 -0.64
CA SER A 294 -3.22 -6.39 0.44
C SER A 294 -3.97 -7.43 1.30
N PRO A 295 -3.34 -8.02 2.34
CA PRO A 295 -3.99 -9.04 3.16
C PRO A 295 -5.42 -8.70 3.56
N LEU A 296 -6.34 -9.65 3.35
CA LEU A 296 -7.76 -9.47 3.66
C LEU A 296 -7.96 -9.25 5.16
N VAL A 297 -8.73 -8.23 5.53
CA VAL A 297 -9.01 -7.84 6.92
C VAL A 297 -10.48 -7.91 7.29
N GLY A 298 -11.35 -8.27 6.35
CA GLY A 298 -12.77 -8.41 6.63
C GLY A 298 -13.59 -8.82 5.43
N VAL A 299 -14.84 -9.15 5.73
CA VAL A 299 -15.85 -9.62 4.78
C VAL A 299 -17.22 -9.11 5.24
N GLY A 300 -18.08 -8.81 4.28
CA GLY A 300 -19.48 -8.47 4.54
C GLY A 300 -20.40 -9.03 3.46
N PHE A 301 -21.40 -9.80 3.85
CA PHE A 301 -22.49 -10.22 2.96
C PHE A 301 -23.40 -9.04 2.66
N VAL A 302 -23.63 -8.76 1.38
CA VAL A 302 -24.56 -7.72 0.92
C VAL A 302 -25.90 -8.31 0.50
N SER A 303 -25.92 -9.61 0.16
CA SER A 303 -27.13 -10.38 -0.14
C SER A 303 -26.90 -11.88 0.17
N PRO A 304 -27.91 -12.76 -0.01
CA PRO A 304 -27.74 -14.21 0.12
C PRO A 304 -26.69 -14.83 -0.81
N THR A 305 -26.34 -14.13 -1.89
CA THR A 305 -25.44 -14.63 -2.94
C THR A 305 -24.28 -13.69 -3.24
N GLU A 306 -24.15 -12.57 -2.53
CA GLU A 306 -23.10 -11.59 -2.80
C GLU A 306 -22.45 -11.13 -1.51
N LEU A 307 -21.13 -10.94 -1.57
CA LEU A 307 -20.31 -10.50 -0.45
C LEU A 307 -19.16 -9.63 -0.96
N VAL A 308 -18.63 -8.78 -0.09
CA VAL A 308 -17.46 -7.94 -0.38
C VAL A 308 -16.37 -8.27 0.62
N VAL A 309 -15.15 -8.44 0.12
CA VAL A 309 -13.94 -8.58 0.93
C VAL A 309 -13.06 -7.36 0.74
N MET A 310 -12.34 -6.97 1.79
CA MET A 310 -11.46 -5.80 1.77
C MET A 310 -10.07 -6.15 2.30
N GLY A 311 -9.03 -5.69 1.60
CA GLY A 311 -7.64 -5.70 2.08
C GLY A 311 -7.35 -4.53 3.01
N ASP A 312 -6.23 -4.60 3.74
CA ASP A 312 -5.85 -3.55 4.70
C ASP A 312 -5.66 -2.16 4.07
N ASN A 313 -5.30 -2.14 2.78
CA ASN A 313 -5.11 -0.94 1.98
C ASN A 313 -6.44 -0.39 1.44
N LYS A 314 -7.58 -0.90 1.91
CA LYS A 314 -8.93 -0.49 1.51
C LYS A 314 -9.25 -0.76 0.03
N ALA A 315 -8.47 -1.62 -0.63
CA ALA A 315 -8.86 -2.22 -1.89
C ALA A 315 -9.86 -3.35 -1.62
N PHE A 316 -10.84 -3.53 -2.50
CA PHE A 316 -11.93 -4.50 -2.31
C PHE A 316 -12.17 -5.35 -3.55
N ALA A 317 -12.75 -6.53 -3.32
CA ALA A 317 -13.33 -7.38 -4.35
C ALA A 317 -14.79 -7.71 -3.98
N LYS A 318 -15.71 -7.54 -4.94
CA LYS A 318 -17.09 -8.02 -4.85
C LYS A 318 -17.13 -9.45 -5.39
N LEU A 319 -17.69 -10.34 -4.60
CA LEU A 319 -17.80 -11.76 -4.88
C LEU A 319 -19.27 -12.15 -5.03
N VAL A 320 -19.53 -13.09 -5.93
CA VAL A 320 -20.84 -13.69 -6.17
C VAL A 320 -20.77 -15.19 -5.96
N LEU A 321 -21.82 -15.75 -5.36
CA LEU A 321 -22.02 -17.16 -5.12
C LEU A 321 -23.04 -17.71 -6.13
N SER A 322 -22.56 -18.45 -7.12
CA SER A 322 -23.40 -19.01 -8.18
C SER A 322 -22.72 -20.17 -8.88
N ASN A 323 -23.51 -21.17 -9.29
CA ASN A 323 -23.02 -22.38 -9.97
C ASN A 323 -22.40 -22.13 -11.35
N ASP A 324 -22.62 -20.95 -11.94
CA ASP A 324 -21.99 -20.55 -13.21
C ASP A 324 -20.56 -20.02 -13.03
N GLN A 325 -20.17 -19.72 -11.78
CA GLN A 325 -18.81 -19.31 -11.45
C GLN A 325 -17.93 -20.54 -11.32
N THR A 326 -17.14 -20.79 -12.36
CA THR A 326 -16.14 -21.87 -12.39
C THR A 326 -14.75 -21.31 -12.20
N TRP A 327 -13.80 -22.18 -11.86
CA TRP A 327 -12.38 -21.85 -11.85
C TRP A 327 -11.92 -21.19 -13.16
N GLU A 328 -12.31 -21.73 -14.32
CA GLU A 328 -11.87 -21.23 -15.62
C GLU A 328 -12.35 -19.81 -15.91
N VAL A 329 -13.57 -19.47 -15.48
CA VAL A 329 -14.14 -18.12 -15.63
C VAL A 329 -13.40 -17.13 -14.72
N ASN A 330 -12.93 -17.58 -13.56
CA ASN A 330 -12.30 -16.72 -12.55
C ASN A 330 -10.77 -16.85 -12.47
N TYR A 331 -10.13 -17.63 -13.35
CA TYR A 331 -8.68 -17.88 -13.39
C TYR A 331 -7.81 -16.61 -13.31
N ARG A 332 -8.31 -15.49 -13.85
CA ARG A 332 -7.57 -14.22 -13.84
C ARG A 332 -7.62 -13.51 -12.49
N ARG A 333 -8.67 -13.76 -11.72
CA ARG A 333 -9.02 -13.05 -10.48
C ARG A 333 -8.57 -13.81 -9.24
N PHE A 334 -8.45 -15.13 -9.35
CA PHE A 334 -8.07 -16.03 -8.27
C PHE A 334 -6.81 -16.83 -8.62
N ASN A 335 -5.97 -17.08 -7.62
CA ASN A 335 -4.84 -18.00 -7.73
C ASN A 335 -5.29 -19.47 -7.73
N GLU A 336 -6.38 -19.75 -7.02
CA GLU A 336 -7.08 -21.03 -6.94
C GLU A 336 -8.54 -20.80 -6.53
N SER A 337 -9.50 -21.56 -7.05
CA SER A 337 -10.87 -21.56 -6.51
C SER A 337 -11.57 -22.89 -6.76
N SER A 338 -12.59 -23.17 -5.95
CA SER A 338 -13.62 -24.14 -6.33
C SER A 338 -14.71 -23.48 -7.18
N ASP A 339 -15.56 -24.29 -7.78
CA ASP A 339 -16.78 -23.80 -8.43
C ASP A 339 -17.76 -23.24 -7.39
N GLY A 340 -18.63 -22.32 -7.82
CA GLY A 340 -19.65 -21.72 -6.98
C GLY A 340 -19.31 -20.33 -6.43
N ILE A 341 -18.10 -19.81 -6.68
CA ILE A 341 -17.66 -18.47 -6.24
C ILE A 341 -16.92 -17.76 -7.37
N GLY A 342 -17.21 -16.48 -7.56
CA GLY A 342 -16.57 -15.64 -8.57
C GLY A 342 -16.40 -14.20 -8.12
N GLU A 343 -15.50 -13.47 -8.75
CA GLU A 343 -15.30 -12.03 -8.48
C GLU A 343 -15.93 -11.22 -9.61
N THR A 344 -16.89 -10.36 -9.29
CA THR A 344 -17.64 -9.57 -10.28
C THR A 344 -17.04 -8.19 -10.49
N GLU A 345 -16.46 -7.60 -9.43
CA GLU A 345 -15.94 -6.24 -9.43
C GLU A 345 -14.76 -6.14 -8.47
N ARG A 346 -13.82 -5.25 -8.78
CA ARG A 346 -12.69 -4.89 -7.92
C ARG A 346 -12.47 -3.39 -7.96
N GLY A 347 -12.19 -2.81 -6.81
CA GLY A 347 -12.03 -1.37 -6.66
C GLY A 347 -11.22 -1.02 -5.44
N GLN A 348 -11.22 0.26 -5.11
CA GLN A 348 -10.56 0.77 -3.91
C GLN A 348 -11.39 1.89 -3.29
N PHE A 349 -11.58 1.84 -1.98
CA PHE A 349 -12.26 2.90 -1.26
C PHE A 349 -11.34 4.10 -1.10
N ALA A 350 -11.83 5.29 -1.41
CA ALA A 350 -11.10 6.53 -1.21
C ALA A 350 -11.55 7.19 0.09
N THR A 351 -10.61 7.57 0.95
CA THR A 351 -10.91 8.24 2.22
C THR A 351 -10.29 9.63 2.29
N VAL A 352 -10.68 10.42 3.29
CA VAL A 352 -10.15 11.76 3.52
C VAL A 352 -9.39 11.80 4.85
N ARG A 353 -10.07 11.42 5.95
CA ARG A 353 -9.47 11.35 7.30
C ARG A 353 -8.61 10.10 7.46
N ALA A 354 -9.08 8.95 6.97
CA ALA A 354 -8.36 7.68 7.05
C ALA A 354 -7.29 7.51 5.96
N LYS A 355 -7.00 8.54 5.15
CA LYS A 355 -6.19 8.43 3.91
C LYS A 355 -4.79 7.85 4.17
N HIS A 356 -4.16 8.28 5.26
CA HIS A 356 -2.82 7.85 5.66
C HIS A 356 -2.83 6.69 6.67
N SER A 357 -3.95 5.98 6.79
CA SER A 357 -4.07 4.81 7.67
C SER A 357 -4.57 3.62 6.89
N TYR A 358 -3.94 2.47 7.09
CA TYR A 358 -4.55 1.18 6.75
C TYR A 358 -5.81 0.95 7.57
N SER A 359 -6.75 0.18 7.04
CA SER A 359 -7.96 -0.27 7.74
C SER A 359 -7.85 -1.74 8.07
N VAL A 360 -8.22 -2.12 9.28
CA VAL A 360 -7.95 -3.48 9.82
C VAL A 360 -9.19 -4.20 10.32
N ALA A 361 -10.34 -3.53 10.25
CA ALA A 361 -11.64 -4.15 10.42
C ALA A 361 -12.57 -3.65 9.31
N PHE A 362 -13.38 -4.56 8.76
CA PHE A 362 -14.35 -4.26 7.70
C PHE A 362 -15.59 -5.14 7.83
N GLY A 363 -16.77 -4.53 7.71
CA GLY A 363 -18.06 -5.22 7.79
C GLY A 363 -19.16 -4.43 7.10
N PHE A 364 -20.37 -4.99 7.09
CA PHE A 364 -21.52 -4.44 6.37
C PHE A 364 -22.69 -4.12 7.31
N ASP A 365 -23.28 -2.95 7.12
CA ASP A 365 -24.50 -2.47 7.76
C ASP A 365 -25.68 -2.69 6.79
N SER A 366 -26.43 -3.76 7.01
CA SER A 366 -27.58 -4.12 6.16
C SER A 366 -28.72 -3.09 6.23
N ASP A 367 -28.89 -2.42 7.37
CA ASP A 367 -29.99 -1.47 7.57
C ASP A 367 -29.76 -0.18 6.77
N LYS A 368 -28.49 0.25 6.68
CA LYS A 368 -28.08 1.45 5.95
C LYS A 368 -27.55 1.17 4.55
N GLN A 369 -27.36 -0.10 4.17
CA GLN A 369 -26.73 -0.53 2.92
C GLN A 369 -25.34 0.12 2.74
N GLN A 370 -24.54 0.04 3.80
CA GLN A 370 -23.22 0.68 3.86
C GLN A 370 -22.16 -0.26 4.42
N PHE A 371 -20.95 -0.18 3.91
CA PHE A 371 -19.79 -0.78 4.55
C PHE A 371 -19.26 0.11 5.65
N VAL A 372 -18.66 -0.50 6.67
CA VAL A 372 -17.98 0.19 7.78
C VAL A 372 -16.58 -0.38 7.89
N SER A 373 -15.57 0.48 7.88
CA SER A 373 -14.18 0.11 8.13
C SER A 373 -13.58 0.90 9.27
N VAL A 374 -12.66 0.31 10.04
CA VAL A 374 -11.92 1.01 11.10
C VAL A 374 -10.43 0.97 10.82
N THR A 375 -9.75 2.11 11.00
CA THR A 375 -8.31 2.24 10.77
C THR A 375 -7.47 1.50 11.81
N ALA A 376 -6.23 1.16 11.44
CA ALA A 376 -5.18 0.80 12.38
C ALA A 376 -4.55 2.05 12.99
N LYS A 377 -3.97 1.89 14.18
CA LYS A 377 -3.02 2.86 14.73
C LYS A 377 -1.78 2.90 13.83
N ASN A 378 -1.26 4.10 13.58
CA ASN A 378 0.03 4.30 12.91
C ASN A 378 0.76 5.53 13.45
N GLU A 379 1.93 5.81 12.87
CA GLU A 379 2.85 6.87 13.26
C GLU A 379 2.32 8.29 12.99
N GLN A 380 1.34 8.42 12.10
CA GLN A 380 0.84 9.71 11.59
C GLN A 380 -0.54 10.09 12.11
N THR A 381 -1.26 9.16 12.75
CA THR A 381 -2.63 9.40 13.24
C THR A 381 -2.75 9.22 14.75
N GLU A 382 -3.32 10.23 15.40
CA GLU A 382 -3.51 10.28 16.85
C GLU A 382 -4.73 9.48 17.35
N ASN A 383 -5.62 9.05 16.45
CA ASN A 383 -6.86 8.35 16.79
C ASN A 383 -7.27 7.38 15.68
N LEU A 384 -8.13 6.41 16.01
CA LEU A 384 -8.78 5.54 15.03
C LEU A 384 -9.96 6.26 14.37
N VAL A 385 -10.19 5.97 13.10
CA VAL A 385 -11.27 6.53 12.30
C VAL A 385 -12.16 5.40 11.80
N ALA A 386 -13.46 5.55 11.96
CA ALA A 386 -14.46 4.74 11.27
C ALA A 386 -14.86 5.45 9.97
N SER A 387 -14.76 4.75 8.85
CA SER A 387 -15.16 5.21 7.52
C SER A 387 -16.36 4.39 7.04
N ARG A 388 -17.34 5.05 6.43
CA ARG A 388 -18.55 4.42 5.89
C ARG A 388 -18.63 4.61 4.39
N PHE A 389 -18.99 3.55 3.66
CA PHE A 389 -19.07 3.57 2.19
C PHE A 389 -20.43 3.06 1.73
N ALA A 390 -21.11 3.74 0.81
CA ALA A 390 -22.40 3.30 0.29
C ALA A 390 -22.23 2.08 -0.63
N LEU A 391 -23.13 1.10 -0.53
CA LEU A 391 -23.10 -0.08 -1.41
C LEU A 391 -23.42 0.28 -2.87
N GLU A 392 -24.30 1.26 -3.09
CA GLU A 392 -24.81 1.64 -4.42
C GLU A 392 -23.69 2.07 -5.37
N ASP A 393 -22.73 2.85 -4.88
CA ASP A 393 -21.67 3.45 -5.69
C ASP A 393 -20.25 3.19 -5.14
N MET A 394 -20.14 2.45 -4.03
CA MET A 394 -18.88 2.19 -3.32
C MET A 394 -18.17 3.46 -2.83
N THR A 395 -18.89 4.58 -2.69
CA THR A 395 -18.32 5.89 -2.34
C THR A 395 -18.40 6.17 -0.85
N LEU A 396 -17.42 6.92 -0.35
CA LEU A 396 -17.37 7.40 1.03
C LEU A 396 -18.61 8.26 1.37
N SER A 397 -19.36 7.80 2.37
CA SER A 397 -20.53 8.49 2.92
C SER A 397 -20.19 9.32 4.15
N ALA A 398 -19.32 8.83 5.04
CA ALA A 398 -18.95 9.52 6.26
C ALA A 398 -17.61 9.01 6.81
N GLU A 399 -16.92 9.86 7.58
CA GLU A 399 -15.78 9.46 8.40
C GLU A 399 -15.84 10.14 9.75
N GLN A 400 -15.60 9.39 10.81
CA GLN A 400 -15.63 9.91 12.18
C GLN A 400 -14.50 9.31 13.02
N PRO A 401 -13.75 10.13 13.77
CA PRO A 401 -12.81 9.63 14.76
C PRO A 401 -13.58 8.92 15.89
N LEU A 402 -13.04 7.82 16.39
CA LEU A 402 -13.63 7.10 17.51
C LEU A 402 -13.50 7.92 18.80
N SER A 403 -14.54 7.90 19.63
CA SER A 403 -14.54 8.59 20.90
C SER A 403 -14.99 7.69 22.05
N VAL A 404 -14.52 7.98 23.27
CA VAL A 404 -14.87 7.24 24.48
C VAL A 404 -15.10 8.24 25.61
N ALA A 405 -16.30 8.82 25.71
CA ALA A 405 -16.76 9.81 26.70
C ALA A 405 -15.70 10.29 27.73
N ALA A 406 -15.87 9.94 29.00
CA ALA A 406 -14.99 10.35 30.09
C ALA A 406 -13.60 9.69 30.08
N LYS A 407 -13.31 8.81 29.10
CA LYS A 407 -12.08 8.03 28.99
C LYS A 407 -11.23 8.38 27.76
N GLN A 408 -11.56 9.48 27.05
CA GLN A 408 -10.88 9.85 25.80
C GLN A 408 -9.35 9.95 25.95
N GLY A 409 -8.85 10.49 27.07
CA GLY A 409 -7.41 10.56 27.32
C GLY A 409 -6.75 9.18 27.44
N GLN A 410 -7.41 8.22 28.09
CA GLN A 410 -6.92 6.83 28.19
C GLN A 410 -6.99 6.13 26.83
N TRP A 411 -8.05 6.37 26.06
CA TRP A 411 -8.22 5.85 24.70
C TRP A 411 -7.08 6.28 23.80
N LEU A 412 -6.82 7.58 23.68
CA LEU A 412 -5.78 8.12 22.81
C LEU A 412 -4.35 7.68 23.20
N GLN A 413 -4.10 7.47 24.50
CA GLN A 413 -2.81 6.97 24.99
C GLN A 413 -2.60 5.47 24.71
N ASN A 414 -3.68 4.72 24.50
CA ASN A 414 -3.64 3.25 24.45
C ASN A 414 -4.63 2.72 23.39
N LEU A 415 -4.54 3.25 22.17
CA LEU A 415 -5.39 2.83 21.06
C LEU A 415 -5.21 1.33 20.80
N PRO A 416 -6.29 0.54 20.80
CA PRO A 416 -6.22 -0.88 20.54
C PRO A 416 -6.03 -1.18 19.05
N LEU A 417 -5.53 -2.37 18.74
CA LEU A 417 -5.65 -2.96 17.41
C LEU A 417 -7.06 -3.54 17.26
N VAL A 418 -7.91 -2.90 16.44
CA VAL A 418 -9.27 -3.37 16.15
C VAL A 418 -9.24 -4.24 14.90
N THR A 419 -9.58 -5.53 15.02
CA THR A 419 -9.40 -6.51 13.91
C THR A 419 -10.71 -7.05 13.36
N GLY A 420 -11.77 -7.04 14.17
CA GLY A 420 -13.08 -7.58 13.80
C GLY A 420 -14.16 -6.53 13.99
N ILE A 421 -15.19 -6.60 13.15
CA ILE A 421 -16.36 -5.74 13.23
C ILE A 421 -17.61 -6.53 12.87
N SER A 422 -18.68 -6.31 13.61
CA SER A 422 -20.03 -6.75 13.23
C SER A 422 -20.99 -5.61 13.46
N VAL A 423 -21.83 -5.31 12.47
CA VAL A 423 -22.78 -4.20 12.54
C VAL A 423 -24.18 -4.76 12.70
N ASP A 424 -24.94 -4.21 13.65
CA ASP A 424 -26.32 -4.62 13.89
C ASP A 424 -27.09 -3.48 14.57
N ASN A 425 -28.29 -3.16 14.09
CA ASN A 425 -29.21 -2.20 14.71
C ASN A 425 -28.58 -0.84 15.05
N GLY A 426 -27.81 -0.26 14.13
CA GLY A 426 -27.19 1.05 14.32
C GLY A 426 -25.96 1.08 15.25
N VAL A 427 -25.49 -0.07 15.73
CA VAL A 427 -24.23 -0.17 16.48
C VAL A 427 -23.22 -1.07 15.77
N SER A 428 -21.93 -0.79 15.95
CA SER A 428 -20.84 -1.68 15.56
C SER A 428 -20.21 -2.30 16.79
N TYR A 429 -20.13 -3.63 16.81
CA TYR A 429 -19.31 -4.39 17.72
C TYR A 429 -17.90 -4.46 17.13
N LEU A 430 -16.93 -3.85 17.79
CA LEU A 430 -15.53 -3.77 17.38
C LEU A 430 -14.67 -4.67 18.26
N LEU A 431 -13.96 -5.61 17.66
CA LEU A 431 -13.07 -6.52 18.39
C LEU A 431 -11.69 -5.88 18.57
N SER A 432 -11.41 -5.46 19.80
CA SER A 432 -10.07 -5.09 20.24
C SER A 432 -9.25 -6.37 20.43
N ASN A 433 -8.39 -6.67 19.46
CA ASN A 433 -7.47 -7.80 19.51
C ASN A 433 -6.48 -7.63 20.68
N SER A 434 -5.80 -6.49 20.69
CA SER A 434 -4.78 -6.18 21.69
C SER A 434 -5.35 -6.04 23.11
N GLY A 435 -6.62 -5.67 23.25
CA GLY A 435 -7.31 -5.53 24.54
C GLY A 435 -8.15 -6.74 24.95
N SER A 436 -8.28 -7.75 24.09
CA SER A 436 -9.18 -8.91 24.29
C SER A 436 -10.58 -8.50 24.78
N GLU A 437 -11.19 -7.52 24.10
CA GLU A 437 -12.53 -7.02 24.42
C GLU A 437 -13.31 -6.67 23.16
N VAL A 438 -14.64 -6.74 23.24
CA VAL A 438 -15.55 -6.22 22.22
C VAL A 438 -16.04 -4.86 22.68
N LEU A 439 -15.81 -3.84 21.88
CA LEU A 439 -16.23 -2.46 22.10
C LEU A 439 -17.52 -2.21 21.31
N VAL A 440 -18.52 -1.60 21.92
CA VAL A 440 -19.80 -1.29 21.26
C VAL A 440 -19.80 0.18 20.91
N MET A 441 -19.75 0.48 19.61
CA MET A 441 -19.74 1.81 19.05
C MET A 441 -21.12 2.15 18.49
N ASP A 442 -21.65 3.32 18.86
CA ASP A 442 -22.80 3.91 18.19
C ASP A 442 -22.38 4.44 16.80
N ASN A 443 -23.07 4.02 15.76
CA ASN A 443 -22.66 4.33 14.39
C ASN A 443 -22.93 5.78 13.98
N GLU A 444 -23.87 6.47 14.63
CA GLU A 444 -24.20 7.85 14.29
C GLU A 444 -23.21 8.84 14.91
N SER A 445 -22.78 8.59 16.14
CA SER A 445 -21.87 9.47 16.89
C SER A 445 -20.40 9.04 16.81
N GLY A 446 -20.11 7.76 16.56
CA GLY A 446 -18.77 7.18 16.70
C GLY A 446 -18.31 7.04 18.16
N GLU A 447 -19.22 7.17 19.12
CA GLU A 447 -18.94 6.96 20.53
C GLU A 447 -18.93 5.47 20.88
N ILE A 448 -17.88 5.02 21.54
CA ILE A 448 -17.81 3.72 22.18
C ILE A 448 -18.49 3.85 23.55
N GLU A 449 -19.68 3.26 23.67
CA GLU A 449 -20.53 3.41 24.85
C GLU A 449 -20.15 2.40 25.94
N ARG A 450 -19.85 1.16 25.54
CA ARG A 450 -19.58 0.04 26.44
C ARG A 450 -18.60 -0.96 25.86
N GLY A 451 -18.12 -1.88 26.69
CA GLY A 451 -17.26 -2.98 26.26
C GLY A 451 -17.48 -4.27 27.04
N ILE A 452 -17.17 -5.39 26.41
CA ILE A 452 -17.28 -6.75 26.95
C ILE A 452 -15.90 -7.39 26.90
N LYS A 453 -15.33 -7.72 28.07
CA LYS A 453 -14.04 -8.39 28.15
C LYS A 453 -14.17 -9.87 27.83
N LEU A 454 -13.23 -10.38 27.04
CA LEU A 454 -13.18 -11.78 26.65
C LEU A 454 -12.08 -12.51 27.44
N ALA A 455 -12.37 -13.71 27.92
CA ALA A 455 -11.36 -14.55 28.59
C ALA A 455 -10.50 -15.35 27.58
N ALA A 456 -10.99 -15.52 26.36
CA ALA A 456 -10.37 -16.22 25.26
C ALA A 456 -10.92 -15.65 23.93
N PRO A 457 -10.32 -15.97 22.78
CA PRO A 457 -8.93 -16.38 22.63
C PRO A 457 -7.97 -15.24 23.00
N VAL A 458 -6.68 -15.55 23.17
CA VAL A 458 -5.66 -14.54 23.55
C VAL A 458 -5.41 -13.54 22.42
N ASN A 459 -5.51 -13.97 21.16
CA ASN A 459 -5.33 -13.13 19.96
C ASN A 459 -6.57 -13.26 19.05
N PRO A 460 -7.68 -12.60 19.37
CA PRO A 460 -8.92 -12.70 18.59
C PRO A 460 -8.86 -11.81 17.34
N TYR A 461 -9.32 -12.28 16.18
CA TYR A 461 -9.25 -11.48 14.92
C TYR A 461 -10.61 -11.20 14.28
N GLY A 462 -11.38 -12.23 13.97
CA GLY A 462 -12.72 -12.08 13.40
C GLY A 462 -13.81 -11.99 14.47
N LEU A 463 -14.85 -11.21 14.19
CA LEU A 463 -16.03 -11.05 15.04
C LEU A 463 -17.30 -10.99 14.18
N VAL A 464 -18.31 -11.78 14.51
CA VAL A 464 -19.66 -11.67 13.94
C VAL A 464 -20.72 -11.83 15.02
N LYS A 465 -21.76 -11.01 14.98
CA LYS A 465 -22.97 -11.16 15.82
C LYS A 465 -23.97 -12.05 15.11
N THR A 466 -24.52 -13.03 15.82
CA THR A 466 -25.58 -13.91 15.33
C THR A 466 -26.68 -14.02 16.38
N GLY A 467 -27.82 -13.36 16.16
CA GLY A 467 -28.87 -13.26 17.18
C GLY A 467 -28.33 -12.62 18.46
N ASP A 468 -28.53 -13.29 19.60
CA ASP A 468 -28.06 -12.85 20.93
C ASP A 468 -26.66 -13.41 21.30
N SER A 469 -25.86 -13.77 20.30
CA SER A 469 -24.51 -14.28 20.48
C SER A 469 -23.47 -13.51 19.67
N LEU A 470 -22.27 -13.42 20.22
CA LEU A 470 -21.07 -12.97 19.51
C LEU A 470 -20.19 -14.18 19.23
N LEU A 471 -19.74 -14.33 17.98
CA LEU A 471 -18.78 -15.34 17.57
C LEU A 471 -17.45 -14.66 17.32
N VAL A 472 -16.42 -15.10 18.03
CA VAL A 472 -15.06 -14.56 17.97
C VAL A 472 -14.12 -15.64 17.46
N THR A 473 -13.31 -15.34 16.46
CA THR A 473 -12.32 -16.28 15.94
C THR A 473 -10.96 -16.10 16.60
N GLY A 474 -10.25 -17.21 16.81
CA GLY A 474 -8.86 -17.21 17.26
C GLY A 474 -8.06 -18.30 16.57
N PHE A 475 -6.75 -18.10 16.50
CA PHE A 475 -5.82 -19.04 15.88
C PHE A 475 -4.84 -19.59 16.91
N GLU A 476 -4.97 -20.87 17.25
CA GLU A 476 -4.22 -21.51 18.33
C GLU A 476 -3.61 -22.82 17.84
N ASN A 477 -2.29 -22.96 17.98
CA ASN A 477 -1.55 -24.17 17.59
C ASN A 477 -1.82 -24.61 16.14
N GLY A 478 -1.98 -23.67 15.22
CA GLY A 478 -2.27 -23.94 13.81
C GLY A 478 -3.73 -24.28 13.51
N ILE A 479 -4.65 -24.09 14.46
CA ILE A 479 -6.07 -24.42 14.31
C ILE A 479 -6.90 -23.16 14.53
N ASN A 480 -7.77 -22.84 13.58
CA ASN A 480 -8.78 -21.80 13.75
C ASN A 480 -9.95 -22.32 14.60
N LYS A 481 -10.31 -21.54 15.62
CA LYS A 481 -11.44 -21.82 16.51
C LYS A 481 -12.40 -20.65 16.54
N VAL A 482 -13.68 -20.96 16.70
CA VAL A 482 -14.76 -20.00 16.93
C VAL A 482 -15.22 -20.15 18.38
N TYR A 483 -15.22 -19.04 19.11
CA TYR A 483 -15.65 -18.91 20.48
C TYR A 483 -16.98 -18.16 20.52
N GLN A 484 -18.00 -18.79 21.11
CA GLN A 484 -19.33 -18.18 21.21
C GLN A 484 -19.52 -17.52 22.58
N TYR A 485 -19.93 -16.26 22.60
CA TYR A 485 -20.26 -15.48 23.79
C TYR A 485 -21.73 -15.07 23.77
N ALA A 486 -22.35 -14.98 24.96
CA ALA A 486 -23.66 -14.34 25.09
C ALA A 486 -23.48 -12.82 25.01
N LEU A 487 -24.43 -12.13 24.38
CA LEU A 487 -24.41 -10.68 24.28
C LEU A 487 -25.03 -9.97 25.50
#